data_AF-A0A178X9W6-F1
#
_entry.id   AF-A0A178X9W6-F1
#
_cell.length_a   1.000
_cell.length_b   1.000
_cell.length_c   1.000
_cell.angle_alpha   90.00
_cell.angle_beta   90.00
_cell.angle_gamma   90.00
#
_symmetry.space_group_name_H-M   'P 1'
#
loop_
_entity.id
_entity.type
_entity.pdbx_description
1 polymer ?
#
loop_
_entity_poly.entity_id
_entity_poly.type
_entity_poly.pdbx_seq_one_letter_code
_entity_poly.pdbx_strand_id
1 'polypeptide(L)'
;MSSARGALAALAVDRLAGLDITAAELVEAGARAVGAGLDAPSLPGLAALDHRNHQAVSDAFSHVVEELGIELPADATAAQWQLLGDHLGEMVRGDVRLTEAAKSVKALDGRLGHPAALAELRQWLAMLATWIPTDVTPVSYCEQQVLQQARAVLAGPWPPVTR
;
A
#
# COMPACT_ATOMS: atom_id res chain seq x y z
N MET A 1 6.28 18.64 4.48
CA MET A 1 5.20 18.01 5.27
C MET A 1 5.84 16.97 6.19
N SER A 2 5.56 17.02 7.50
CA SER A 2 6.19 16.12 8.49
C SER A 2 6.03 14.65 8.09
N SER A 3 7.11 13.87 8.11
CA SER A 3 7.11 12.43 7.82
C SER A 3 6.05 11.67 8.64
N ALA A 4 5.70 12.18 9.83
CA ALA A 4 4.70 11.58 10.70
C ALA A 4 3.25 11.74 10.16
N ARG A 5 2.90 12.90 9.58
CA ARG A 5 1.56 13.08 8.97
C ARG A 5 1.41 12.17 7.76
N GLY A 6 2.45 12.09 6.93
CA GLY A 6 2.48 11.19 5.79
C GLY A 6 2.32 9.72 6.21
N ALA A 7 2.98 9.31 7.31
CA ALA A 7 2.83 7.96 7.85
C ALA A 7 1.41 7.66 8.36
N LEU A 8 0.76 8.61 9.05
CA LEU A 8 -0.64 8.46 9.46
C LEU A 8 -1.57 8.35 8.24
N ALA A 9 -1.33 9.16 7.21
CA ALA A 9 -2.11 9.10 5.97
C ALA A 9 -1.94 7.74 5.26
N ALA A 10 -0.71 7.24 5.16
CA ALA A 10 -0.44 5.92 4.58
C ALA A 10 -1.18 4.80 5.33
N LEU A 11 -1.10 4.77 6.67
CA LEU A 11 -1.82 3.79 7.49
C LEU A 11 -3.35 3.89 7.33
N ALA A 12 -3.87 5.10 7.16
CA ALA A 12 -5.30 5.31 6.94
C ALA A 12 -5.75 4.80 5.57
N VAL A 13 -4.94 5.00 4.51
CA VAL A 13 -5.18 4.43 3.18
C VAL A 13 -5.07 2.90 3.22
N ASP A 14 -4.06 2.35 3.88
CA ASP A 14 -3.87 0.91 4.02
C ASP A 14 -5.08 0.24 4.67
N ARG A 15 -5.54 0.83 5.77
CA ARG A 15 -6.73 0.36 6.49
C ARG A 15 -7.99 0.46 5.63
N LEU A 16 -8.18 1.57 4.91
CA LEU A 16 -9.31 1.75 4.00
C LEU A 16 -9.29 0.70 2.86
N ALA A 17 -8.11 0.32 2.36
CA ALA A 17 -7.93 -0.72 1.36
C ALA A 17 -8.17 -2.15 1.91
N GLY A 18 -8.40 -2.30 3.22
CA GLY A 18 -8.58 -3.57 3.90
C GLY A 18 -7.28 -4.33 4.14
N LEU A 19 -6.13 -3.65 4.22
CA LEU A 19 -4.91 -4.24 4.74
C LEU A 19 -5.00 -4.45 6.24
N ASP A 20 -4.35 -5.51 6.73
CA ASP A 20 -4.32 -5.85 8.14
C ASP A 20 -3.27 -4.98 8.83
N ILE A 21 -3.74 -3.89 9.42
CA ILE A 21 -2.91 -2.95 10.18
C ILE A 21 -3.15 -3.22 11.66
N THR A 22 -2.08 -3.55 12.38
CA THR A 22 -2.16 -3.88 13.79
C THR A 22 -2.43 -2.63 14.63
N ALA A 23 -3.12 -2.81 15.76
CA ALA A 23 -3.30 -1.73 16.72
C ALA A 23 -1.96 -1.19 17.25
N ALA A 24 -0.92 -2.02 17.33
CA ALA A 24 0.42 -1.60 17.72
C ALA A 24 1.02 -0.59 16.72
N GLU A 25 0.90 -0.85 15.41
CA GLU A 25 1.38 0.08 14.37
C GLU A 25 0.68 1.45 14.45
N LEU A 26 -0.62 1.47 14.73
CA LEU A 26 -1.38 2.72 14.89
C LEU A 26 -0.92 3.51 16.12
N VAL A 27 -0.71 2.83 17.26
CA VAL A 27 -0.21 3.45 18.50
C VAL A 27 1.20 4.00 18.29
N GLU A 28 2.10 3.24 17.67
CA GLU A 28 3.47 3.68 17.38
C GLU A 28 3.52 4.87 16.41
N ALA A 29 2.66 4.89 15.40
CA ALA A 29 2.53 6.04 14.50
C ALA A 29 1.99 7.27 15.24
N GLY A 30 1.01 7.08 16.14
CA GLY A 30 0.49 8.11 17.04
C GLY A 30 1.60 8.70 17.92
N ALA A 31 2.40 7.87 18.58
CA ALA A 31 3.51 8.30 19.42
C ALA A 31 4.58 9.09 18.64
N ARG A 32 4.93 8.63 17.42
CA ARG A 32 5.84 9.37 16.53
C ARG A 32 5.27 10.72 16.12
N ALA A 33 3.97 10.79 15.86
CA ALA A 33 3.28 12.02 15.50
C ALA A 33 3.22 13.03 16.65
N VAL A 34 3.00 12.56 17.89
CA VAL A 34 3.13 13.40 19.10
C VAL A 34 4.55 13.97 19.20
N GLY A 35 5.57 13.13 19.05
CA GLY A 35 6.98 13.56 19.09
C GLY A 35 7.34 14.55 17.98
N ALA A 36 6.65 14.50 16.84
CA ALA A 36 6.80 15.43 15.74
C ALA A 36 5.99 16.73 15.91
N GLY A 37 5.25 16.91 17.01
CA GLY A 37 4.47 18.10 17.31
C GLY A 37 3.24 18.29 16.41
N LEU A 38 2.64 17.20 15.92
CA LEU A 38 1.38 17.29 15.19
C LEU A 38 0.24 17.68 16.12
N ASP A 39 -0.56 18.66 15.70
CA ASP A 39 -1.69 19.18 16.48
C ASP A 39 -2.98 18.45 16.09
N ALA A 40 -3.40 17.53 16.95
CA ALA A 40 -4.65 16.78 16.85
C ALA A 40 -5.09 16.39 18.27
N PRO A 41 -6.26 16.84 18.76
CA PRO A 41 -6.74 16.59 20.12
C PRO A 41 -6.71 15.12 20.56
N SER A 42 -7.02 14.19 19.66
CA SER A 42 -7.10 12.75 19.95
C SER A 42 -5.74 12.05 19.91
N LEU A 43 -4.70 12.71 19.40
CA LEU A 43 -3.39 12.10 19.13
C LEU A 43 -2.62 11.65 20.39
N PRO A 44 -2.55 12.44 21.48
CA PRO A 44 -1.95 11.96 22.73
C PRO A 44 -2.71 10.77 23.31
N GLY A 45 -4.04 10.74 23.13
CA GLY A 45 -4.89 9.62 23.52
C GLY A 45 -4.51 8.35 22.77
N LEU A 46 -4.45 8.42 21.43
CA LEU A 46 -4.01 7.31 20.58
C LEU A 46 -2.64 6.75 21.00
N ALA A 47 -1.66 7.63 21.26
CA ALA A 47 -0.31 7.25 21.63
C ALA A 47 -0.20 6.53 23.00
N ALA A 48 -1.19 6.72 23.87
CA ALA A 48 -1.21 6.15 25.22
C ALA A 48 -2.09 4.90 25.37
N LEU A 49 -2.81 4.50 24.32
CA LEU A 49 -3.71 3.34 24.38
C LEU A 49 -2.93 2.02 24.45
N ASP A 50 -3.50 1.06 25.19
CA ASP A 50 -3.07 -0.34 25.12
C ASP A 50 -3.47 -0.92 23.75
N HIS A 51 -2.47 -1.34 22.98
CA HIS A 51 -2.65 -1.96 21.66
C HIS A 51 -3.51 -3.22 21.70
N ARG A 52 -3.74 -3.83 22.87
CA ARG A 52 -4.68 -4.95 23.03
C ARG A 52 -6.15 -4.53 22.89
N ASN A 53 -6.46 -3.25 23.07
CA ASN A 53 -7.80 -2.71 22.86
C ASN A 53 -7.98 -2.23 21.42
N HIS A 54 -8.14 -3.19 20.50
CA HIS A 54 -8.24 -2.94 19.06
C HIS A 54 -9.33 -1.92 18.69
N GLN A 55 -10.49 -1.98 19.33
CA GLN A 55 -11.61 -1.07 19.05
C GLN A 55 -11.28 0.36 19.46
N ALA A 56 -10.77 0.57 20.68
CA ALA A 56 -10.42 1.91 21.13
C ALA A 56 -9.30 2.55 20.30
N VAL A 57 -8.29 1.76 19.91
CA VAL A 57 -7.21 2.22 19.02
C VAL A 57 -7.77 2.58 17.65
N SER A 58 -8.67 1.75 17.11
CA SER A 58 -9.35 2.01 15.85
C SER A 58 -10.08 3.35 15.85
N ASP A 59 -10.85 3.63 16.89
CA ASP A 59 -11.72 4.80 16.96
C ASP A 59 -10.89 6.07 17.19
N ALA A 60 -9.89 6.00 18.07
CA ALA A 60 -8.95 7.10 18.29
C ALA A 60 -8.16 7.45 17.01
N PHE A 61 -7.74 6.45 16.24
CA PHE A 61 -7.04 6.68 14.98
C PHE A 61 -7.95 7.36 13.94
N SER A 62 -9.21 6.94 13.82
CA SER A 62 -10.17 7.60 12.93
C SER A 62 -10.36 9.08 13.28
N HIS A 63 -10.50 9.41 14.56
CA HIS A 63 -10.58 10.80 15.00
C HIS A 63 -9.32 11.61 14.67
N VAL A 64 -8.13 11.04 14.84
CA VAL A 64 -6.87 11.70 14.43
C VAL A 64 -6.84 12.00 12.93
N VAL A 65 -7.30 11.06 12.10
CA VAL A 65 -7.37 11.25 10.64
C VAL A 65 -8.32 12.40 10.28
N GLU A 66 -9.48 12.46 10.93
CA GLU A 66 -10.47 13.53 10.76
C GLU A 66 -9.94 14.89 11.22
N GLU A 67 -9.40 14.97 12.44
CA GLU A 67 -8.85 16.20 13.05
C GLU A 67 -7.71 16.78 12.24
N LEU A 68 -6.85 15.93 11.70
CA LEU A 68 -5.76 16.35 10.83
C LEU A 68 -6.26 16.76 9.44
N GLY A 69 -7.49 16.45 9.04
CA GLY A 69 -7.98 16.67 7.68
C GLY A 69 -7.17 15.87 6.67
N ILE A 70 -6.86 14.61 6.99
CA ILE A 70 -6.22 13.69 6.05
C ILE A 70 -7.27 13.27 5.03
N GLU A 71 -7.04 13.64 3.77
CA GLU A 71 -7.91 13.24 2.67
C GLU A 71 -7.68 11.76 2.35
N LEU A 72 -8.77 11.00 2.34
CA LEU A 72 -8.77 9.59 2.00
C LEU A 72 -9.40 9.36 0.62
N PRO A 73 -9.03 8.27 -0.07
CA PRO A 73 -9.77 7.76 -1.21
C PRO A 73 -11.27 7.63 -0.91
N ALA A 74 -12.10 7.78 -1.95
CA ALA A 74 -13.55 7.80 -1.81
C ALA A 74 -14.14 6.48 -1.23
N ASP A 75 -13.48 5.36 -1.51
CA ASP A 75 -13.87 4.03 -1.02
C ASP A 75 -12.66 3.08 -0.98
N ALA A 76 -12.91 1.85 -0.51
CA ALA A 76 -11.91 0.79 -0.42
C ALA A 76 -11.31 0.41 -1.78
N THR A 77 -12.09 0.47 -2.87
CA THR A 77 -11.61 0.14 -4.21
C THR A 77 -10.65 1.22 -4.72
N ALA A 78 -10.96 2.49 -4.50
CA ALA A 78 -10.09 3.61 -4.81
C ALA A 78 -8.77 3.53 -4.01
N ALA A 79 -8.83 3.15 -2.73
CA ALA A 79 -7.64 2.93 -1.91
C ALA A 79 -6.77 1.76 -2.41
N GLN A 80 -7.39 0.63 -2.76
CA GLN A 80 -6.68 -0.52 -3.33
C GLN A 80 -5.98 -0.17 -4.65
N TRP A 81 -6.65 0.59 -5.51
CA TRP A 81 -6.03 1.11 -6.73
C TRP A 81 -4.87 2.04 -6.39
N GLN A 82 -5.03 3.03 -5.52
CA GLN A 82 -3.95 3.93 -5.14
C GLN A 82 -2.70 3.17 -4.67
N LEU A 83 -2.86 2.22 -3.73
CA LEU A 83 -1.74 1.42 -3.22
C LEU A 83 -1.09 0.55 -4.30
N LEU A 84 -1.88 0.00 -5.22
CA LEU A 84 -1.33 -0.74 -6.35
C LEU A 84 -0.44 0.18 -7.20
N GLY A 85 -0.91 1.40 -7.49
CA GLY A 85 -0.15 2.39 -8.24
C GLY A 85 1.16 2.77 -7.57
N ASP A 86 1.11 2.99 -6.25
CA ASP A 86 2.28 3.31 -5.45
C ASP A 86 3.32 2.17 -5.53
N HIS A 87 2.91 0.92 -5.33
CA HIS A 87 3.80 -0.24 -5.44
C HIS A 87 4.38 -0.43 -6.85
N LEU A 88 3.58 -0.25 -7.90
CA LEU A 88 4.09 -0.29 -9.26
C LEU A 88 5.09 0.83 -9.51
N GLY A 89 4.84 2.02 -8.96
CA GLY A 89 5.73 3.17 -9.06
C GLY A 89 7.07 2.93 -8.34
N GLU A 90 7.04 2.32 -7.14
CA GLU A 90 8.23 1.91 -6.40
C GLU A 90 9.05 0.86 -7.16
N MET A 91 8.38 -0.15 -7.74
CA MET A 91 9.04 -1.14 -8.58
C MET A 91 9.76 -0.50 -9.76
N VAL A 92 9.09 0.40 -10.47
CA VAL A 92 9.63 1.08 -11.65
C VAL A 92 10.82 1.99 -11.31
N ARG A 93 10.80 2.65 -10.14
CA ARG A 93 11.90 3.47 -9.63
C ARG A 93 13.06 2.65 -9.06
N GLY A 94 12.81 1.39 -8.69
CA GLY A 94 13.80 0.52 -8.06
C GLY A 94 13.96 0.76 -6.56
N ASP A 95 12.95 1.37 -5.92
CA ASP A 95 12.97 1.70 -4.49
C ASP A 95 12.69 0.49 -3.58
N VAL A 96 12.20 -0.60 -4.18
CA VAL A 96 11.82 -1.84 -3.50
C VAL A 96 12.29 -3.04 -4.32
N ARG A 97 12.59 -4.15 -3.64
CA ARG A 97 12.92 -5.40 -4.35
C ARG A 97 11.67 -5.92 -5.06
N LEU A 98 11.82 -6.38 -6.30
CA LEU A 98 10.70 -6.91 -7.09
C LEU A 98 9.96 -8.04 -6.36
N THR A 99 10.67 -8.88 -5.61
CA THR A 99 10.07 -9.99 -4.84
C THR A 99 9.21 -9.51 -3.66
N GLU A 100 9.52 -8.35 -3.07
CA GLU A 100 8.74 -7.74 -1.99
C GLU A 100 7.48 -7.09 -2.56
N ALA A 101 7.63 -6.24 -3.58
CA ALA A 101 6.50 -5.58 -4.23
C ALA A 101 5.54 -6.57 -4.92
N ALA A 102 6.05 -7.67 -5.46
CA ALA A 102 5.23 -8.72 -6.08
C ALA A 102 4.18 -9.29 -5.11
N LYS A 103 4.50 -9.40 -3.82
CA LYS A 103 3.55 -9.92 -2.81
C LYS A 103 2.39 -8.95 -2.61
N SER A 104 2.69 -7.66 -2.45
CA SER A 104 1.68 -6.61 -2.28
C SER A 104 0.82 -6.45 -3.52
N VAL A 105 1.44 -6.40 -4.71
CA VAL A 105 0.74 -6.34 -6.00
C VAL A 105 -0.18 -7.54 -6.17
N LYS A 106 0.26 -8.76 -5.87
CA LYS A 106 -0.57 -9.97 -5.95
C LYS A 106 -1.76 -9.93 -4.99
N ALA A 107 -1.56 -9.43 -3.77
CA ALA A 107 -2.64 -9.32 -2.79
C ALA A 107 -3.72 -8.31 -3.23
N LEU A 108 -3.29 -7.14 -3.72
CA LEU A 108 -4.19 -6.09 -4.22
C LEU A 108 -4.90 -6.52 -5.51
N ASP A 109 -4.20 -7.17 -6.43
CA ASP A 109 -4.77 -7.73 -7.66
C ASP A 109 -5.92 -8.71 -7.37
N GLY A 110 -5.79 -9.57 -6.35
CA GLY A 110 -6.88 -10.45 -5.93
C GLY A 110 -8.08 -9.71 -5.34
N ARG A 111 -7.83 -8.67 -4.53
CA ARG A 111 -8.91 -7.84 -3.94
C ARG A 111 -9.68 -7.04 -4.99
N LEU A 112 -9.00 -6.61 -6.03
CA LEU A 112 -9.58 -5.90 -7.17
C LEU A 112 -10.30 -6.83 -8.16
N GLY A 113 -10.42 -8.13 -7.87
CA GLY A 113 -11.11 -9.08 -8.74
C GLY A 113 -10.33 -9.45 -9.99
N HIS A 114 -9.00 -9.42 -9.93
CA HIS A 114 -8.11 -9.80 -11.03
C HIS A 114 -8.32 -9.01 -12.33
N PRO A 115 -8.23 -7.67 -12.30
CA PRO A 115 -8.51 -6.81 -13.44
C PRO A 115 -7.68 -7.20 -14.69
N ALA A 116 -8.32 -7.17 -15.86
CA ALA A 116 -7.71 -7.58 -17.12
C ALA A 116 -6.46 -6.76 -17.47
N ALA A 117 -6.43 -5.48 -17.08
CA ALA A 117 -5.29 -4.59 -17.27
C ALA A 117 -3.99 -5.10 -16.60
N LEU A 118 -4.10 -5.95 -15.56
CA LEU A 118 -2.95 -6.52 -14.86
C LEU A 118 -2.61 -7.94 -15.35
N ALA A 119 -3.32 -8.49 -16.34
CA ALA A 119 -3.14 -9.88 -16.78
C ALA A 119 -1.69 -10.21 -17.17
N GLU A 120 -1.09 -9.39 -18.03
CA GLU A 120 0.30 -9.58 -18.47
C GLU A 120 1.28 -9.43 -17.31
N LEU A 121 1.15 -8.35 -16.51
CA LEU A 121 2.02 -8.13 -15.36
C LEU A 121 1.95 -9.31 -14.37
N ARG A 122 0.75 -9.80 -14.08
CA ARG A 122 0.50 -10.96 -13.21
C ARG A 122 1.22 -12.21 -13.72
N GLN A 123 1.19 -12.46 -15.02
CA GLN A 123 1.87 -13.60 -15.64
C GLN A 123 3.39 -13.50 -15.46
N TRP A 124 3.99 -12.34 -15.74
CA TRP A 124 5.42 -12.13 -15.56
C TRP A 124 5.86 -12.20 -14.10
N LEU A 125 5.06 -11.66 -13.17
CA LEU A 125 5.30 -11.80 -11.73
C LEU A 125 5.24 -13.25 -11.26
N ALA A 126 4.27 -14.03 -11.77
CA ALA A 126 4.18 -15.45 -11.47
C ALA A 126 5.39 -16.22 -12.00
N MET A 127 5.81 -15.94 -13.23
CA MET A 127 6.99 -16.59 -13.82
C MET A 127 8.28 -16.23 -13.07
N LEU A 128 8.46 -14.96 -12.69
CA LEU A 128 9.61 -14.53 -11.89
C LEU A 128 9.65 -15.24 -10.53
N ALA A 129 8.48 -15.44 -9.89
CA ALA A 129 8.39 -16.11 -8.60
C ALA A 129 8.71 -17.61 -8.65
N THR A 130 8.51 -18.27 -9.80
CA THR A 130 8.79 -19.70 -10.00
C THR A 130 10.10 -19.96 -10.76
N TRP A 131 10.84 -18.92 -11.11
CA TRP A 131 12.04 -19.04 -11.93
C TRP A 131 13.12 -19.87 -11.24
N ILE A 132 13.77 -20.74 -12.02
CA ILE A 132 14.91 -21.55 -11.56
C ILE A 132 16.13 -21.38 -12.48
N PRO A 133 17.37 -21.59 -11.99
CA PRO A 133 18.59 -21.38 -12.79
C PRO A 133 18.72 -22.18 -14.09
N THR A 134 17.93 -23.25 -14.23
CA THR A 134 17.92 -24.10 -15.43
C THR A 134 16.92 -23.64 -16.49
N ASP A 135 16.12 -22.61 -16.21
CA ASP A 135 15.16 -22.07 -17.18
C ASP A 135 15.89 -21.42 -18.35
N VAL A 136 15.35 -21.61 -19.55
CA VAL A 136 15.91 -21.06 -20.80
C VAL A 136 15.82 -19.53 -20.81
N THR A 137 14.78 -18.97 -20.20
CA THR A 137 14.60 -17.53 -20.06
C THR A 137 15.48 -17.02 -18.91
N PRO A 138 16.39 -16.06 -19.14
CA PRO A 138 17.17 -15.48 -18.04
C PRO A 138 16.29 -14.75 -17.03
N VAL A 139 16.62 -14.84 -15.73
CA VAL A 139 15.88 -14.11 -14.67
C VAL A 139 15.81 -12.61 -14.95
N SER A 140 16.89 -12.03 -15.48
CA SER A 140 16.96 -10.61 -15.84
C SER A 140 15.98 -10.22 -16.93
N TYR A 141 15.65 -11.14 -17.84
CA TYR A 141 14.60 -10.92 -18.85
C TYR A 141 13.22 -10.90 -18.19
N CYS A 142 12.94 -11.80 -17.25
CA CYS A 142 11.69 -11.79 -16.48
C CYS A 142 11.53 -10.48 -15.69
N GLU A 143 12.59 -10.02 -15.01
CA GLU A 143 12.60 -8.75 -14.28
C GLU A 143 12.32 -7.56 -15.20
N GLN A 144 12.98 -7.52 -16.37
CA GLN A 144 12.74 -6.47 -17.38
C GLN A 144 11.29 -6.46 -17.87
N GLN A 145 10.70 -7.63 -18.10
CA GLN A 145 9.30 -7.72 -18.52
C GLN A 145 8.34 -7.27 -17.43
N VAL A 146 8.56 -7.65 -16.16
CA VAL A 146 7.79 -7.14 -15.02
C VAL A 146 7.81 -5.61 -15.00
N LEU A 147 9.00 -5.00 -15.11
CA LEU A 147 9.15 -3.54 -15.10
C LEU A 147 8.50 -2.89 -16.33
N GLN A 148 8.61 -3.50 -17.50
CA GLN A 148 7.97 -3.01 -18.73
C GLN A 148 6.45 -3.00 -18.59
N GLN A 149 5.85 -4.08 -18.07
CA GLN A 149 4.41 -4.16 -17.88
C GLN A 149 3.92 -3.20 -16.78
N ALA A 150 4.67 -3.07 -15.68
CA ALA A 150 4.35 -2.07 -14.64
C ALA A 150 4.32 -0.64 -15.20
N ARG A 151 5.30 -0.28 -16.04
CA ARG A 151 5.31 1.02 -16.75
C ARG A 151 4.13 1.18 -17.69
N ALA A 152 3.77 0.14 -18.45
CA ALA A 152 2.66 0.18 -19.38
C ALA A 152 1.32 0.42 -18.65
N VAL A 153 1.11 -0.27 -17.52
CA VAL A 153 -0.08 -0.08 -16.67
C VAL A 153 -0.14 1.35 -16.13
N LEU A 154 0.97 1.87 -15.59
CA LEU A 154 1.03 3.23 -15.04
C LEU A 154 0.89 4.33 -16.10
N ALA A 155 1.27 4.06 -17.35
CA ALA A 155 1.13 5.02 -18.44
C ALA A 155 -0.30 5.08 -19.02
N GLY A 156 -1.16 4.12 -18.68
CA GLY A 156 -2.55 4.07 -19.11
C GLY A 156 -3.51 4.91 -18.26
N PRO A 157 -4.83 4.85 -18.54
CA PRO A 157 -5.85 5.42 -17.68
C PRO A 157 -5.78 4.86 -16.26
N TRP A 158 -5.96 5.74 -15.26
CA TRP A 158 -5.88 5.37 -13.85
C TRP A 158 -7.11 5.82 -13.05
N PRO A 159 -7.74 4.91 -12.28
CA PRO A 159 -7.56 3.47 -12.30
C PRO A 159 -7.91 2.86 -13.69
N PRO A 160 -7.32 1.72 -14.07
CA PRO A 160 -7.67 1.02 -15.30
C PRO A 160 -9.16 0.68 -15.32
N VAL A 161 -9.80 0.82 -16.49
CA VAL A 161 -11.22 0.46 -16.63
C VAL A 161 -11.36 -1.06 -16.45
N THR A 162 -12.05 -1.47 -15.40
CA THR A 162 -12.40 -2.87 -15.14
C THR A 162 -13.53 -3.29 -16.08
N ARG A 163 -13.20 -3.82 -17.26
CA ARG A 163 -14.15 -4.57 -18.11
C ARG A 163 -13.81 -6.04 -18.07
#